data_AF-A0A086PSH7-F1
#
_entry.id   AF-A0A086PSH7-F1
#
_cell.length_a   1.000
_cell.length_b   1.000
_cell.length_c   1.000
_cell.angle_alpha   90.00
_cell.angle_beta   90.00
_cell.angle_gamma   90.00
#
_symmetry.space_group_name_H-M   'P 1'
#
loop_
_entity.id
_entity.type
_entity.pdbx_description
1 polymer ?
#
loop_
_entity_poly.entity_id
_entity_poly.type
_entity_poly.pdbx_seq_one_letter_code
_entity_poly.pdbx_strand_id
1 'polypeptide(L)'
;KQLEVSEREAAVLLEEHFLDAPDTYSLDDWEEVIHEHFDAPTVAEVRARLKATASRQSTSVEGQLHAAWARAVLDRLARRSPLAADVTFALIRTVQQLKKQIIQDAGIFRSEWHKIRRTGLSVPFTLQGDCRKQILEAVEDRLVQEALQLELRAALRLLAWSTDTIDGLRSECAGRLNPEYAYRPQWKQSQRFHKESYLTPLQDFFPTISSSRDAASHRAGPHISPSCAYFFPTPEFTVTPRTFFPLSAHPLIRRIHPDFDEETGNDHDPYAMHKLQMQWNHSLFIQERMQALRHFRNVANV
;
A
#
# COMPACT_ATOMS: atom_id res chain seq x y z
N LYS A 1 -23.91 -28.99 1.39
CA LYS A 1 -24.41 -28.28 0.19
C LYS A 1 -24.29 -26.79 0.48
N GLN A 2 -23.12 -26.24 0.18
CA GLN A 2 -22.88 -24.80 0.21
C GLN A 2 -23.53 -24.25 -1.07
N LEU A 3 -24.43 -23.28 -0.97
CA LEU A 3 -25.03 -22.66 -2.17
C LEU A 3 -23.91 -21.94 -2.93
N GLU A 4 -23.60 -22.41 -4.13
CA GLU A 4 -22.86 -21.64 -5.12
C GLU A 4 -23.76 -20.50 -5.57
N VAL A 5 -23.68 -19.39 -4.85
CA VAL A 5 -24.38 -18.15 -5.19
C VAL A 5 -23.53 -17.47 -6.26
N SER A 6 -24.09 -17.26 -7.45
CA SER A 6 -23.40 -16.48 -8.49
C SER A 6 -23.07 -15.08 -7.95
N GLU A 7 -21.98 -14.43 -8.41
CA GLU A 7 -21.63 -13.05 -7.97
C GLU A 7 -22.82 -12.09 -8.08
N ARG A 8 -23.71 -12.36 -9.03
CA ARG A 8 -24.96 -11.63 -9.24
C ARG A 8 -25.99 -11.85 -8.14
N GLU A 9 -26.24 -13.10 -7.75
CA GLU A 9 -27.14 -13.41 -6.64
C GLU A 9 -26.54 -12.93 -5.31
N ALA A 10 -25.21 -12.93 -5.18
CA ALA A 10 -24.52 -12.39 -4.02
C ALA A 10 -24.70 -10.87 -3.94
N ALA A 11 -24.61 -10.15 -5.06
CA ALA A 11 -24.89 -8.72 -5.11
C ALA A 11 -26.35 -8.39 -4.74
N VAL A 12 -27.32 -9.15 -5.25
CA VAL A 12 -28.74 -8.98 -4.90
C VAL A 12 -28.99 -9.27 -3.42
N LEU A 13 -28.40 -10.34 -2.88
CA LEU A 13 -28.49 -10.64 -1.44
C LEU A 13 -27.85 -9.54 -0.59
N LEU A 14 -26.75 -8.96 -1.06
CA LEU A 14 -26.14 -7.81 -0.37
C LEU A 14 -27.05 -6.59 -0.42
N GLU A 15 -27.68 -6.28 -1.54
CA GLU A 15 -28.64 -5.18 -1.66
C GLU A 15 -29.88 -5.40 -0.78
N GLU A 16 -30.42 -6.63 -0.72
CA GLU A 16 -31.58 -6.97 0.12
C GLU A 16 -31.28 -6.88 1.63
N HIS A 17 -30.03 -7.10 2.02
CA HIS A 17 -29.60 -7.11 3.42
C HIS A 17 -28.82 -5.85 3.83
N PHE A 18 -28.50 -4.95 2.90
CA PHE A 18 -27.83 -3.70 3.25
C PHE A 18 -28.83 -2.74 3.89
N LEU A 19 -28.41 -2.17 5.03
CA LEU A 19 -29.09 -1.04 5.62
C LEU A 19 -28.62 0.23 4.91
N ASP A 20 -29.55 1.14 4.63
CA ASP A 20 -29.20 2.46 4.12
C ASP A 20 -28.23 3.14 5.07
N ALA A 21 -27.17 3.73 4.51
CA ALA A 21 -26.22 4.50 5.29
C ALA A 21 -26.95 5.70 5.90
N PRO A 22 -26.77 6.00 7.20
CA PRO A 22 -27.46 7.11 7.82
C PRO A 22 -27.04 8.43 7.18
N ASP A 23 -28.00 9.22 6.68
CA ASP A 23 -27.82 10.52 5.99
C ASP A 23 -27.15 11.62 6.85
N THR A 24 -26.80 11.32 8.09
CA THR A 24 -26.37 12.28 9.11
C THR A 24 -25.00 12.93 8.87
N TYR A 25 -24.15 12.36 8.01
CA TYR A 25 -22.80 12.89 7.76
C TYR A 25 -22.34 12.59 6.34
N SER A 26 -22.24 13.63 5.50
CA SER A 26 -21.57 13.56 4.21
C SER A 26 -20.34 14.47 4.17
N LEU A 27 -19.27 13.96 3.56
CA LEU A 27 -18.08 14.75 3.23
C LEU A 27 -18.28 15.56 1.94
N ASP A 28 -19.34 15.31 1.19
CA ASP A 28 -19.61 15.94 -0.10
C ASP A 28 -19.77 17.46 0.05
N ASP A 29 -20.50 17.91 1.08
CA ASP A 29 -20.68 19.33 1.41
C ASP A 29 -19.37 20.05 1.79
N TRP A 30 -18.35 19.29 2.16
CA TRP A 30 -17.03 19.79 2.54
C TRP A 30 -15.98 19.60 1.46
N GLU A 31 -16.30 18.93 0.35
CA GLU A 31 -15.35 18.53 -0.67
C GLU A 31 -14.62 19.75 -1.25
N GLU A 32 -15.36 20.79 -1.65
CA GLU A 32 -14.78 22.02 -2.21
C GLU A 32 -13.85 22.71 -1.21
N VAL A 33 -14.29 22.82 0.05
CA VAL A 33 -13.52 23.44 1.13
C VAL A 33 -12.24 22.65 1.40
N ILE A 34 -12.31 21.32 1.40
CA ILE A 34 -11.15 20.45 1.58
C ILE A 34 -10.16 20.64 0.42
N HIS A 35 -10.63 20.60 -0.84
CA HIS A 35 -9.77 20.75 -2.01
C HIS A 35 -9.09 22.12 -2.06
N GLU A 36 -9.80 23.21 -1.75
CA GLU A 36 -9.22 24.58 -1.73
C GLU A 36 -7.94 24.63 -0.86
N HIS A 37 -7.92 23.90 0.25
CA HIS A 37 -6.82 23.90 1.20
C HIS A 37 -5.77 22.83 0.89
N PHE A 38 -6.20 21.59 0.64
CA PHE A 38 -5.32 20.43 0.50
C PHE A 38 -4.76 20.24 -0.91
N ASP A 39 -5.24 20.99 -1.91
CA ASP A 39 -4.64 21.04 -3.24
C ASP A 39 -3.26 21.71 -3.29
N ALA A 40 -2.81 22.33 -2.20
CA ALA A 40 -1.46 22.91 -2.12
C ALA A 40 -0.35 21.83 -2.31
N PRO A 41 0.81 22.17 -2.90
CA PRO A 41 1.91 21.23 -3.14
C PRO A 41 2.65 20.75 -1.88
N THR A 42 2.57 21.47 -0.76
CA THR A 42 3.29 21.13 0.49
C THR A 42 2.43 21.31 1.72
N VAL A 43 2.71 20.57 2.80
CA VAL A 43 2.02 20.71 4.10
C VAL A 43 2.20 22.12 4.67
N ALA A 44 3.34 22.76 4.42
CA ALA A 44 3.58 24.14 4.82
C ALA A 44 2.59 25.11 4.17
N GLU A 45 2.31 24.94 2.88
CA GLU A 45 1.31 25.73 2.16
C GLU A 45 -0.12 25.40 2.59
N VAL A 46 -0.44 24.12 2.83
CA VAL A 46 -1.74 23.72 3.42
C VAL A 46 -1.96 24.45 4.74
N ARG A 47 -0.94 24.46 5.62
CA ARG A 47 -0.98 25.19 6.89
C ARG A 47 -1.15 26.70 6.68
N ALA A 48 -0.51 27.28 5.67
CA ALA A 48 -0.66 28.70 5.35
C ALA A 48 -2.09 29.04 4.89
N ARG A 49 -2.68 28.24 3.99
CA ARG A 49 -4.06 28.40 3.53
C ARG A 49 -5.05 28.25 4.70
N LEU A 50 -4.89 27.21 5.51
CA LEU A 50 -5.73 27.00 6.69
C LEU A 50 -5.61 28.15 7.69
N LYS A 51 -4.41 28.72 7.89
CA LYS A 51 -4.21 29.90 8.76
C LYS A 51 -4.94 31.12 8.22
N ALA A 52 -4.87 31.37 6.91
CA ALA A 52 -5.59 32.46 6.29
C ALA A 52 -7.10 32.33 6.52
N THR A 53 -7.67 31.15 6.26
CA THR A 53 -9.10 30.86 6.47
C THR A 53 -9.50 30.91 7.96
N ALA A 54 -8.66 30.40 8.86
CA ALA A 54 -8.89 30.45 10.30
C ALA A 54 -8.93 31.88 10.87
N SER A 55 -8.16 32.80 10.25
CA SER A 55 -8.09 34.22 10.62
C SER A 55 -9.16 35.11 9.98
N ARG A 56 -9.91 34.59 9.00
CA ARG A 56 -10.98 35.36 8.35
C ARG A 56 -12.10 35.64 9.36
N GLN A 57 -12.43 36.92 9.53
CA GLN A 57 -13.64 37.34 10.23
C GLN A 57 -14.77 37.38 9.21
N SER A 58 -15.67 36.40 9.28
CA SER A 58 -16.89 36.37 8.46
C SER A 58 -18.12 36.68 9.30
N THR A 59 -19.04 37.47 8.74
CA THR A 59 -20.37 37.69 9.29
C THR A 59 -21.36 36.60 8.88
N SER A 60 -21.04 35.78 7.86
CA SER A 60 -21.87 34.64 7.44
C SER A 60 -21.65 33.41 8.32
N VAL A 61 -22.73 32.64 8.56
CA VAL A 61 -22.69 31.40 9.35
C VAL A 61 -21.74 30.37 8.72
N GLU A 62 -21.81 30.20 7.39
CA GLU A 62 -20.91 29.31 6.63
C GLU A 62 -19.44 29.73 6.77
N GLY A 63 -19.14 31.03 6.67
CA GLY A 63 -17.77 31.52 6.82
C GLY A 63 -17.23 31.34 8.24
N GLN A 64 -18.07 31.46 9.26
CA GLN A 64 -17.71 31.17 10.64
C GLN A 64 -17.44 29.67 10.86
N LEU A 65 -18.27 28.82 10.25
CA LEU A 65 -18.13 27.37 10.27
C LEU A 65 -16.84 26.92 9.58
N HIS A 66 -16.52 27.45 8.39
CA HIS A 66 -15.26 27.17 7.69
C HIS A 66 -14.04 27.63 8.50
N ALA A 67 -14.11 28.81 9.12
CA ALA A 67 -13.02 29.30 9.98
C ALA A 67 -12.84 28.44 11.24
N ALA A 68 -13.93 27.96 11.84
CA ALA A 68 -13.89 27.03 12.97
C ALA A 68 -13.31 25.65 12.58
N TRP A 69 -13.73 25.12 11.43
CA TRP A 69 -13.16 23.92 10.84
C TRP A 69 -11.66 24.08 10.60
N ALA A 70 -11.23 25.17 9.95
CA ALA A 70 -9.82 25.40 9.64
C ALA A 70 -8.96 25.49 10.92
N ARG A 71 -9.47 26.14 11.98
CA ARG A 71 -8.83 26.15 13.31
C ARG A 71 -8.71 24.75 13.90
N ALA A 72 -9.79 23.96 13.88
CA ALA A 72 -9.77 22.60 14.39
C ALA A 72 -8.79 21.70 13.61
N VAL A 73 -8.69 21.86 12.28
CA VAL A 73 -7.73 21.14 11.45
C VAL A 73 -6.29 21.55 11.76
N LEU A 74 -6.02 22.86 11.93
CA LEU A 74 -4.70 23.34 12.34
C LEU A 74 -4.27 22.79 13.69
N ASP A 75 -5.18 22.80 14.68
CA ASP A 75 -4.91 22.25 16.00
C ASP A 75 -4.60 20.76 15.95
N ARG A 76 -5.32 20.02 15.10
CA ARG A 76 -5.03 18.59 14.86
C ARG A 76 -3.68 18.40 14.19
N LEU A 77 -3.36 19.16 13.14
CA LEU A 77 -2.07 19.09 12.46
C LEU A 77 -0.89 19.49 13.36
N ALA A 78 -1.10 20.42 14.28
CA ALA A 78 -0.09 20.85 15.24
C ALA A 78 0.24 19.78 16.30
N ARG A 79 -0.70 18.88 16.60
CA ARG A 79 -0.50 17.76 17.55
C ARG A 79 0.24 16.57 16.94
N ARG A 80 0.34 16.49 15.60
CA ARG A 80 0.99 15.37 14.89
C ARG A 80 2.46 15.67 14.59
N SER A 81 3.24 14.61 14.37
CA SER A 81 4.63 14.73 13.89
C SER A 81 4.65 15.49 12.54
N PRO A 82 5.41 16.59 12.44
CA PRO A 82 5.58 17.31 11.18
C PRO A 82 6.18 16.43 10.09
N LEU A 83 7.17 15.61 10.45
CA LEU A 83 7.80 14.68 9.52
C LEU A 83 6.80 13.67 8.98
N ALA A 84 5.99 13.05 9.86
CA ALA A 84 4.97 12.10 9.42
C ALA A 84 3.93 12.74 8.49
N ALA A 85 3.55 14.00 8.75
CA ALA A 85 2.65 14.75 7.87
C ALA A 85 3.27 14.97 6.48
N ASP A 86 4.55 15.38 6.42
CA ASP A 86 5.26 15.60 5.15
C ASP A 86 5.44 14.30 4.36
N VAL A 87 5.81 13.19 5.01
CA VAL A 87 5.91 11.87 4.37
C VAL A 87 4.55 11.42 3.83
N THR A 88 3.49 11.53 4.64
CA THR A 88 2.13 11.15 4.23
C THR A 88 1.67 11.97 3.04
N PHE A 89 1.91 13.28 3.06
CA PHE A 89 1.56 14.17 1.95
C PHE A 89 2.31 13.79 0.67
N ALA A 90 3.61 13.52 0.78
CA ALA A 90 4.44 13.09 -0.34
C ALA A 90 3.99 11.73 -0.91
N LEU A 91 3.60 10.77 -0.07
CA LEU A 91 3.07 9.47 -0.49
C LEU A 91 1.80 9.65 -1.32
N ILE A 92 0.78 10.33 -0.77
CA ILE A 92 -0.50 10.56 -1.45
C ILE A 92 -0.28 11.24 -2.80
N ARG A 93 0.55 12.28 -2.85
CA ARG A 93 0.85 13.01 -4.10
C ARG A 93 1.58 12.13 -5.12
N THR A 94 2.49 11.28 -4.67
CA THR A 94 3.21 10.35 -5.55
C THR A 94 2.26 9.32 -6.14
N VAL A 95 1.37 8.74 -5.33
CA VAL A 95 0.36 7.79 -5.79
C VAL A 95 -0.63 8.45 -6.76
N GLN A 96 -1.06 9.70 -6.49
CA GLN A 96 -1.89 10.47 -7.42
C GLN A 96 -1.19 10.73 -8.77
N GLN A 97 0.10 11.05 -8.75
CA GLN A 97 0.91 11.22 -9.96
C GLN A 97 1.08 9.89 -10.71
N LEU A 98 1.36 8.82 -9.98
CA LEU A 98 1.50 7.48 -10.53
C LEU A 98 0.21 7.02 -11.22
N LYS A 99 -0.95 7.26 -10.61
CA LYS A 99 -2.25 6.99 -11.24
C LYS A 99 -2.38 7.70 -12.58
N LYS A 100 -2.02 8.99 -12.65
CA LYS A 100 -2.05 9.76 -13.90
C LYS A 100 -1.09 9.18 -14.94
N GLN A 101 0.11 8.76 -14.52
CA GLN A 101 1.11 8.13 -15.39
C GLN A 101 0.63 6.77 -15.91
N ILE A 102 0.11 5.87 -15.06
CA ILE A 102 -0.41 4.56 -15.48
C ILE A 102 -1.53 4.72 -16.52
N ILE A 103 -2.47 5.65 -16.29
CA ILE A 103 -3.56 5.94 -17.22
C ILE A 103 -3.02 6.48 -18.55
N GLN A 104 -2.02 7.36 -18.50
CA GLN A 104 -1.38 7.93 -19.68
C GLN A 104 -0.58 6.87 -20.48
N ASP A 105 0.18 6.02 -19.79
CA ASP A 105 0.96 4.91 -20.38
C ASP A 105 0.05 3.88 -21.05
N ALA A 106 -1.14 3.66 -20.49
CA ALA A 106 -2.17 2.81 -21.07
C ALA A 106 -2.89 3.45 -22.28
N GLY A 107 -2.57 4.71 -22.62
CA GLY A 107 -3.21 5.44 -23.72
C GLY A 107 -4.69 5.78 -23.47
N ILE A 108 -5.14 5.77 -22.21
CA ILE A 108 -6.55 5.97 -21.86
C ILE A 108 -6.84 7.47 -21.75
N PHE A 109 -7.78 7.97 -22.54
CA PHE A 109 -8.19 9.37 -22.46
C PHE A 109 -9.05 9.64 -21.20
N ARG A 110 -9.05 10.87 -20.70
CA ARG A 110 -9.83 11.25 -19.50
C ARG A 110 -11.31 10.90 -19.61
N SER A 111 -11.92 11.13 -20.76
CA SER A 111 -13.33 10.81 -21.03
C SER A 111 -13.62 9.30 -20.99
N GLU A 112 -12.67 8.47 -21.44
CA GLU A 112 -12.76 7.02 -21.41
C GLU A 112 -12.55 6.48 -20.01
N TRP A 113 -11.59 7.03 -19.26
CA TRP A 113 -11.40 6.71 -17.85
C TRP A 113 -12.67 6.96 -17.02
N HIS A 114 -13.39 8.06 -17.28
CA HIS A 114 -14.68 8.32 -16.63
C HIS A 114 -15.77 7.30 -17.00
N LYS A 115 -15.69 6.64 -18.15
CA LYS A 115 -16.59 5.53 -18.53
C LYS A 115 -16.17 4.23 -17.85
N ILE A 116 -14.87 3.93 -17.83
CA ILE A 116 -14.28 2.75 -17.18
C ILE A 116 -14.53 2.76 -15.66
N ARG A 117 -14.35 3.91 -15.00
CA ARG A 117 -14.60 4.03 -13.56
C ARG A 117 -16.07 3.79 -13.20
N ARG A 118 -17.01 4.19 -14.06
CA ARG A 118 -18.44 3.96 -13.85
C ARG A 118 -18.82 2.48 -13.97
N THR A 119 -18.08 1.69 -14.75
CA THR A 119 -18.31 0.24 -14.85
C THR A 119 -17.80 -0.55 -13.65
N GLY A 120 -17.00 0.05 -12.76
CA GLY A 120 -16.55 -0.61 -11.53
C GLY A 120 -17.64 -0.74 -10.45
N LEU A 121 -18.76 -0.03 -10.59
CA LEU A 121 -19.86 -0.02 -9.61
C LEU A 121 -20.94 -1.06 -9.92
N SER A 122 -20.81 -1.82 -11.00
CA SER A 122 -21.81 -2.79 -11.42
C SER A 122 -21.18 -4.02 -12.04
N VAL A 123 -21.88 -5.16 -11.93
CA VAL A 123 -21.49 -6.38 -12.63
C VAL A 123 -21.68 -6.14 -14.14
N PRO A 124 -20.64 -6.27 -14.97
CA PRO A 124 -20.77 -6.07 -16.42
C PRO A 124 -21.71 -7.11 -17.04
N PHE A 125 -22.58 -6.65 -17.95
CA PHE A 125 -23.55 -7.48 -18.68
C PHE A 125 -23.22 -7.62 -20.18
N THR A 126 -22.10 -7.03 -20.61
CA THR A 126 -21.67 -6.99 -22.01
C THR A 126 -20.17 -7.20 -22.08
N LEU A 127 -19.70 -7.81 -23.18
CA LEU A 127 -18.27 -7.98 -23.46
C LEU A 127 -17.50 -6.66 -23.34
N GLN A 128 -18.09 -5.55 -23.79
CA GLN A 128 -17.47 -4.23 -23.65
C GLN A 128 -17.35 -3.77 -22.18
N GLY A 129 -18.33 -4.12 -21.34
CA GLY A 129 -18.27 -3.91 -19.89
C GLY A 129 -17.18 -4.75 -19.25
N ASP A 130 -17.06 -6.02 -19.63
CA ASP A 130 -16.03 -6.94 -19.12
C ASP A 130 -14.61 -6.42 -19.44
N CYS A 131 -14.37 -6.01 -20.69
CA CYS A 131 -13.09 -5.42 -21.08
C CYS A 131 -12.78 -4.15 -20.28
N ARG A 132 -13.77 -3.30 -20.01
CA ARG A 132 -13.57 -2.09 -19.18
C ARG A 132 -13.27 -2.45 -17.73
N LYS A 133 -13.94 -3.46 -17.17
CA LYS A 133 -13.66 -3.95 -15.81
C LYS A 133 -12.25 -4.52 -15.70
N GLN A 134 -11.80 -5.32 -16.66
CA GLN A 134 -10.43 -5.82 -16.71
C GLN A 134 -9.38 -4.70 -16.79
N ILE A 135 -9.64 -3.64 -17.57
CA ILE A 135 -8.77 -2.46 -17.62
C ILE A 135 -8.73 -1.75 -16.27
N LEU A 136 -9.89 -1.60 -15.61
CA LEU A 136 -9.97 -0.98 -14.29
C LEU A 136 -9.14 -1.77 -13.26
N GLU A 137 -9.35 -3.08 -13.18
CA GLU A 137 -8.64 -4.00 -12.29
C GLU A 137 -7.13 -3.96 -12.56
N ALA A 138 -6.69 -4.02 -13.81
CA ALA A 138 -5.26 -3.96 -14.15
C ALA A 138 -4.60 -2.63 -13.73
N VAL A 139 -5.32 -1.51 -13.86
CA VAL A 139 -4.83 -0.19 -13.41
C VAL A 139 -4.80 -0.12 -11.89
N GLU A 140 -5.82 -0.63 -11.20
CA GLU A 140 -5.90 -0.67 -9.75
C GLU A 140 -4.84 -1.58 -9.13
N ASP A 141 -4.64 -2.79 -9.67
CA ASP A 141 -3.62 -3.74 -9.23
C ASP A 141 -2.23 -3.13 -9.31
N ARG A 142 -1.88 -2.52 -10.46
CA ARG A 142 -0.58 -1.85 -10.63
C ARG A 142 -0.44 -0.66 -9.67
N LEU A 143 -1.50 0.13 -9.48
CA LEU A 143 -1.49 1.26 -8.58
C LEU A 143 -1.29 0.82 -7.12
N VAL A 144 -2.01 -0.23 -6.69
CA VAL A 144 -1.93 -0.80 -5.35
C VAL A 144 -0.54 -1.39 -5.10
N GLN A 145 0.00 -2.17 -6.04
CA GLN A 145 1.33 -2.77 -5.90
C GLN A 145 2.41 -1.69 -5.69
N GLU A 146 2.42 -0.64 -6.50
CA GLU A 146 3.37 0.46 -6.39
C GLU A 146 3.13 1.31 -5.13
N ALA A 147 1.87 1.57 -4.77
CA ALA A 147 1.53 2.26 -3.53
C ALA A 147 2.05 1.50 -2.30
N LEU A 148 1.86 0.17 -2.25
CA LEU A 148 2.38 -0.69 -1.18
C LEU A 148 3.91 -0.66 -1.13
N GLN A 149 4.59 -0.65 -2.28
CA GLN A 149 6.05 -0.51 -2.30
C GLN A 149 6.50 0.84 -1.75
N LEU A 150 5.83 1.93 -2.11
CA LEU A 150 6.12 3.26 -1.57
C LEU A 150 5.87 3.34 -0.07
N GLU A 151 4.76 2.76 0.41
CA GLU A 151 4.44 2.68 1.83
C GLU A 151 5.47 1.88 2.61
N LEU A 152 5.86 0.70 2.11
CA LEU A 152 6.89 -0.13 2.74
C LEU A 152 8.22 0.61 2.85
N ARG A 153 8.64 1.30 1.79
CA ARG A 153 9.85 2.13 1.75
C ARG A 153 9.81 3.25 2.79
N ALA A 154 8.68 3.95 2.89
CA ALA A 154 8.49 5.02 3.85
C ALA A 154 8.47 4.49 5.29
N ALA A 155 7.72 3.40 5.54
CA ALA A 155 7.57 2.78 6.85
C ALA A 155 8.91 2.29 7.39
N LEU A 156 9.70 1.56 6.59
CA LEU A 156 11.01 1.06 7.02
C LEU A 156 11.96 2.19 7.42
N ARG A 157 11.96 3.31 6.68
CA ARG A 157 12.83 4.45 6.98
C ARG A 157 12.34 5.29 8.16
N LEU A 158 11.03 5.42 8.31
CA LEU A 158 10.43 6.01 9.51
C LEU A 158 10.75 5.17 10.76
N LEU A 159 10.71 3.85 10.67
CA LEU A 159 11.07 2.98 11.80
C LEU A 159 12.57 3.02 12.10
N ALA A 160 13.41 3.01 11.07
CA ALA A 160 14.86 2.96 11.26
C ALA A 160 15.45 4.28 11.77
N TRP A 161 14.93 5.44 11.33
CA TRP A 161 15.62 6.72 11.52
C TRP A 161 14.79 7.82 12.16
N SER A 162 13.45 7.69 12.23
CA SER A 162 12.62 8.74 12.81
C SER A 162 12.51 8.58 14.32
N THR A 163 13.08 9.53 15.05
CA THR A 163 12.85 9.66 16.49
C THR A 163 11.39 9.97 16.81
N ASP A 164 10.68 10.63 15.90
CA ASP A 164 9.25 10.92 16.06
C ASP A 164 8.42 9.64 16.11
N THR A 165 8.78 8.60 15.35
CA THR A 165 8.05 7.32 15.39
C THR A 165 8.15 6.69 16.78
N ILE A 166 9.37 6.61 17.32
CA ILE A 166 9.63 6.03 18.64
C ILE A 166 8.94 6.86 19.73
N ASP A 167 9.04 8.19 19.67
CA ASP A 167 8.50 9.06 20.71
C ASP A 167 6.96 9.14 20.68
N GLY A 168 6.38 9.02 19.48
CA GLY A 168 4.94 8.85 19.29
C GLY A 168 4.43 7.52 19.84
N LEU A 169 5.11 6.41 19.53
CA LEU A 169 4.77 5.08 20.06
C LEU A 169 4.92 5.02 21.58
N ARG A 170 5.97 5.65 22.14
CA ARG A 170 6.13 5.78 23.59
C ARG A 170 4.93 6.50 24.20
N SER A 171 4.56 7.67 23.69
CA SER A 171 3.45 8.45 24.26
C SER A 171 2.10 7.75 24.14
N GLU A 172 1.81 7.12 23.00
CA GLU A 172 0.49 6.54 22.73
C GLU A 172 0.33 5.10 23.24
N CYS A 173 1.38 4.28 23.15
CA CYS A 173 1.32 2.87 23.58
C CYS A 173 1.79 2.71 25.03
N ALA A 174 3.01 3.17 25.36
CA ALA A 174 3.58 2.98 26.69
C ALA A 174 2.97 3.93 27.73
N GLY A 175 2.65 5.16 27.34
CA GLY A 175 2.00 6.15 28.22
C GLY A 175 0.60 5.77 28.70
N ARG A 176 -0.08 4.87 27.97
CA ARG A 176 -1.37 4.30 28.42
C ARG A 176 -1.18 3.22 29.49
N LEU A 177 -0.02 2.58 29.52
CA LEU A 177 0.29 1.46 30.42
C LEU A 177 1.03 1.93 31.68
N ASN A 178 1.92 2.91 31.57
CA ASN A 178 2.65 3.49 32.69
C ASN A 178 2.63 5.04 32.61
N PRO A 179 2.13 5.73 33.66
CA PRO A 179 2.08 7.20 33.74
C PRO A 179 3.44 7.90 33.55
N GLU A 180 4.55 7.25 33.88
CA GLU A 180 5.90 7.80 33.70
C GLU A 180 6.23 8.10 32.23
N TYR A 181 5.60 7.37 31.30
CA TYR A 181 5.77 7.55 29.86
C TYR A 181 4.60 8.30 29.22
N ALA A 182 3.67 8.87 29.99
CA ALA A 182 2.48 9.55 29.47
C ALA A 182 2.72 11.01 29.02
N TYR A 183 3.97 11.48 28.99
CA TYR A 183 4.28 12.83 28.56
C TYR A 183 4.14 13.01 27.05
N ARG A 184 3.70 14.21 26.64
CA ARG A 184 3.47 14.56 25.22
C ARG A 184 4.72 14.32 24.37
N PRO A 185 4.55 13.84 23.12
CA PRO A 185 5.67 13.61 22.23
C PRO A 185 6.38 14.92 21.88
N GLN A 186 7.70 14.87 21.85
CA GLN A 186 8.56 15.99 21.51
C GLN A 186 9.03 15.85 20.07
N TRP A 187 8.21 16.33 19.14
CA TRP A 187 8.54 16.26 17.71
C TRP A 187 9.77 17.11 17.39
N LYS A 188 10.71 16.53 16.63
CA LYS A 188 11.83 17.33 16.11
C LYS A 188 11.31 18.33 15.08
N GLN A 189 11.56 19.62 15.30
CA GLN A 189 11.20 20.64 14.32
C GLN A 189 12.20 20.63 13.16
N SER A 190 11.66 20.43 11.95
CA SER A 190 12.16 20.92 10.67
C SER A 190 13.64 20.65 10.35
N GLN A 191 14.00 19.39 10.13
CA GLN A 191 14.96 19.12 9.05
C GLN A 191 14.23 19.34 7.72
N ARG A 192 14.92 19.88 6.71
CA ARG A 192 14.34 20.02 5.37
C ARG A 192 13.84 18.64 4.93
N PHE A 193 12.53 18.52 4.72
CA PHE A 193 11.96 17.27 4.24
C PHE A 193 12.43 17.05 2.80
N HIS A 194 13.09 15.92 2.57
CA HIS A 194 13.49 15.47 1.25
C HIS A 194 12.70 14.21 0.93
N LYS A 195 11.73 14.34 0.00
CA LYS A 195 10.87 13.23 -0.47
C LYS A 195 11.69 11.99 -0.85
N GLU A 196 12.80 12.21 -1.55
CA GLU A 196 13.69 11.16 -2.03
C GLU A 196 14.26 10.32 -0.88
N SER A 197 14.55 10.93 0.28
CA SER A 197 15.09 10.21 1.43
C SER A 197 14.15 9.12 1.95
N TYR A 198 12.84 9.21 1.69
CA TYR A 198 11.83 8.27 2.18
C TYR A 198 11.28 7.35 1.09
N LEU A 199 11.15 7.84 -0.14
CA LEU A 199 10.43 7.14 -1.20
C LEU A 199 11.34 6.48 -2.24
N THR A 200 12.64 6.78 -2.24
CA THR A 200 13.59 6.13 -3.16
C THR A 200 13.58 4.61 -2.97
N PRO A 201 13.81 3.84 -4.05
CA PRO A 201 14.02 2.40 -3.93
C PRO A 201 15.06 2.09 -2.85
N LEU A 202 14.81 1.05 -2.08
CA LEU A 202 15.82 0.55 -1.14
C LEU A 202 16.93 -0.07 -2.00
N GLN A 203 18.18 0.34 -1.80
CA GLN A 203 19.30 -0.39 -2.39
C GLN A 203 19.32 -1.79 -1.78
N ASP A 204 19.23 -2.79 -2.67
CA ASP A 204 19.34 -4.24 -2.43
C ASP A 204 18.64 -4.79 -1.17
N PHE A 205 17.30 -4.89 -1.23
CA PHE A 205 16.54 -5.85 -0.40
C PHE A 205 16.29 -7.20 -1.11
N PHE A 206 16.35 -7.20 -2.45
CA PHE A 206 16.38 -8.39 -3.27
C PHE A 206 17.67 -8.33 -4.07
N PRO A 207 18.52 -9.37 -4.08
CA PRO A 207 19.71 -9.38 -4.91
C PRO A 207 19.25 -9.35 -6.37
N THR A 208 19.34 -8.18 -6.98
CA THR A 208 19.34 -8.07 -8.43
C THR A 208 20.55 -8.84 -8.91
N ILE A 209 20.33 -9.94 -9.64
CA ILE A 209 21.36 -10.51 -10.50
C ILE A 209 21.64 -9.43 -11.54
N SER A 210 22.59 -8.55 -11.26
CA SER A 210 23.15 -7.66 -12.26
C SER A 210 24.65 -7.82 -12.23
N SER A 211 25.13 -8.25 -13.39
CA SER A 211 26.52 -8.31 -13.78
C SER A 211 27.30 -7.09 -13.32
N SER A 212 28.45 -7.38 -12.74
CA SER A 212 29.53 -6.43 -12.52
C SER A 212 29.74 -5.50 -13.71
N ARG A 213 29.54 -4.20 -13.48
CA ARG A 213 30.44 -3.09 -13.85
C ARG A 213 29.64 -1.81 -13.70
N ASP A 214 29.84 -1.15 -12.57
CA ASP A 214 30.37 0.22 -12.57
C ASP A 214 30.56 0.65 -11.12
N ALA A 215 31.82 0.61 -10.70
CA ALA A 215 32.27 1.33 -9.52
C ALA A 215 32.47 2.79 -9.90
N ALA A 216 31.82 3.68 -9.16
CA ALA A 216 32.39 4.88 -8.54
C ALA A 216 31.50 6.13 -8.69
N SER A 217 31.45 6.85 -7.56
CA SER A 217 30.97 8.22 -7.40
C SER A 217 29.45 8.37 -7.37
N HIS A 218 28.87 8.46 -6.16
CA HIS A 218 28.16 9.67 -5.71
C HIS A 218 27.60 9.50 -4.28
N ARG A 219 28.04 10.42 -3.41
CA ARG A 219 27.42 10.94 -2.16
C ARG A 219 26.90 9.94 -1.12
N ALA A 220 27.48 10.05 0.07
CA ALA A 220 27.03 9.44 1.32
C ALA A 220 25.52 9.60 1.56
N GLY A 221 24.76 8.56 1.26
CA GLY A 221 23.43 8.29 1.78
C GLY A 221 23.49 7.04 2.67
N PRO A 222 22.61 6.89 3.67
CA PRO A 222 22.69 5.78 4.63
C PRO A 222 22.36 4.43 3.95
N HIS A 223 23.30 3.50 4.03
CA HIS A 223 23.09 2.09 3.69
C HIS A 223 22.14 1.46 4.71
N ILE A 224 20.99 0.98 4.24
CA ILE A 224 20.09 0.17 5.05
C ILE A 224 20.70 -1.22 5.10
N SER A 225 21.03 -1.71 6.30
CA SER A 225 21.40 -3.11 6.47
C SER A 225 20.25 -3.98 5.93
N PRO A 226 20.51 -5.01 5.09
CA PRO A 226 19.48 -5.83 4.43
C PRO A 226 18.62 -6.65 5.40
N SER A 227 18.81 -6.49 6.70
CA SER A 227 18.06 -7.16 7.75
C SER A 227 17.42 -6.14 8.68
N CYS A 228 16.20 -5.71 8.33
CA CYS A 228 15.26 -5.13 9.29
C CYS A 228 14.84 -6.15 10.37
N ALA A 229 15.23 -7.43 10.23
CA ALA A 229 15.04 -8.47 11.25
C ALA A 229 15.87 -8.24 12.53
N TYR A 230 16.85 -7.33 12.54
CA TYR A 230 17.61 -7.01 13.76
C TYR A 230 16.94 -5.99 14.70
N PHE A 231 15.84 -5.34 14.30
CA PHE A 231 15.12 -4.41 15.20
C PHE A 231 14.20 -5.10 16.22
N PHE A 232 13.89 -6.39 16.01
CA PHE A 232 13.14 -7.22 16.96
C PHE A 232 14.00 -8.45 17.31
N PRO A 233 14.87 -8.37 18.35
CA PRO A 233 15.76 -9.48 18.69
C PRO A 233 15.04 -10.64 19.42
N THR A 234 13.71 -10.59 19.55
CA THR A 234 12.95 -11.68 20.18
C THR A 234 12.55 -12.74 19.16
N PRO A 235 12.93 -14.02 19.37
CA PRO A 235 12.58 -15.14 18.49
C PRO A 235 11.06 -15.41 18.41
N GLU A 236 10.25 -14.76 19.24
CA GLU A 236 8.79 -14.83 19.21
C GLU A 236 8.15 -14.08 18.03
N PHE A 237 8.88 -13.12 17.42
CA PHE A 237 8.38 -12.29 16.31
C PHE A 237 9.17 -12.45 15.01
N THR A 238 10.17 -13.33 14.97
CA THR A 238 10.82 -13.68 13.71
C THR A 238 9.82 -14.40 12.82
N VAL A 239 9.44 -13.77 11.71
CA VAL A 239 8.73 -14.44 10.62
C VAL A 239 9.68 -15.51 10.09
N THR A 240 9.49 -16.77 10.51
CA THR A 240 10.03 -17.91 9.78
C THR A 240 9.68 -17.70 8.31
N PRO A 241 10.64 -17.74 7.37
CA PRO A 241 10.37 -17.49 5.96
C PRO A 241 9.27 -18.45 5.54
N ARG A 242 8.05 -17.91 5.38
CA ARG A 242 6.97 -18.67 4.75
C ARG A 242 7.49 -18.90 3.35
N THR A 243 7.79 -20.15 3.03
CA THR A 243 7.94 -20.61 1.65
C THR A 243 6.80 -19.97 0.88
N PHE A 244 7.10 -19.22 -0.19
CA PHE A 244 6.15 -18.41 -0.99
C PHE A 244 4.99 -19.21 -1.63
N PHE A 245 4.79 -20.45 -1.20
CA PHE A 245 3.68 -21.30 -1.56
C PHE A 245 2.71 -21.36 -0.38
N PRO A 246 1.45 -20.92 -0.55
CA PRO A 246 0.45 -21.21 0.46
C PRO A 246 0.36 -22.73 0.63
N LEU A 247 0.22 -23.23 1.86
CA LEU A 247 0.10 -24.67 2.14
C LEU A 247 -1.03 -25.34 1.34
N SER A 248 -2.07 -24.57 0.99
CA SER A 248 -3.16 -24.99 0.10
C SER A 248 -2.72 -25.28 -1.34
N ALA A 249 -1.58 -24.75 -1.79
CA ALA A 249 -1.00 -25.07 -3.10
C ALA A 249 -0.23 -26.40 -3.11
N HIS A 250 -0.02 -27.04 -1.95
CA HIS A 250 0.66 -28.34 -1.87
C HIS A 250 -0.23 -29.46 -2.42
N PRO A 251 0.23 -30.28 -3.39
CA PRO A 251 -0.61 -31.28 -4.06
C PRO A 251 -1.27 -32.29 -3.11
N LEU A 252 -0.59 -32.70 -2.03
CA LEU A 252 -1.16 -33.62 -1.05
C LEU A 252 -2.25 -32.97 -0.17
N ILE A 253 -2.15 -31.67 0.11
CA ILE A 253 -3.17 -30.96 0.89
C ILE A 253 -4.37 -30.63 -0.01
N ARG A 254 -4.13 -30.37 -1.30
CA ARG A 254 -5.17 -30.14 -2.29
C ARG A 254 -6.04 -31.38 -2.56
N ARG A 255 -5.54 -32.60 -2.31
CA ARG A 255 -6.37 -33.83 -2.32
C ARG A 255 -7.40 -33.89 -1.19
N ILE A 256 -7.22 -33.08 -0.15
CA ILE A 256 -8.15 -32.96 0.98
C ILE A 256 -9.15 -31.81 0.71
N HIS A 257 -8.98 -31.09 -0.40
CA HIS A 257 -9.89 -30.02 -0.81
C HIS A 257 -11.25 -30.62 -1.22
N PRO A 258 -12.38 -30.01 -0.85
CA PRO A 258 -13.71 -30.52 -1.18
C PRO A 258 -13.98 -30.62 -2.70
N ASP A 259 -13.22 -29.89 -3.51
CA ASP A 259 -13.32 -29.87 -4.97
C ASP A 259 -12.46 -30.95 -5.66
N PHE A 260 -11.67 -31.71 -4.90
CA PHE A 260 -10.87 -32.80 -5.44
C PHE A 260 -11.74 -34.04 -5.68
N ASP A 261 -11.79 -34.50 -6.92
CA ASP A 261 -12.50 -35.71 -7.30
C ASP A 261 -11.56 -36.92 -7.23
N GLU A 262 -11.86 -37.86 -6.32
CA GLU A 262 -11.09 -39.08 -6.12
C GLU A 262 -11.20 -40.06 -7.31
N GLU A 263 -12.27 -40.02 -8.10
CA GLU A 263 -12.45 -40.93 -9.24
C GLU A 263 -11.60 -40.51 -10.45
N THR A 264 -11.54 -39.21 -10.72
CA THR A 264 -10.75 -38.67 -11.84
C THR A 264 -9.33 -38.27 -11.43
N GLY A 265 -9.06 -38.13 -10.13
CA GLY A 265 -7.76 -37.73 -9.57
C GLY A 265 -7.40 -36.27 -9.83
N ASN A 266 -8.37 -35.44 -10.23
CA ASN A 266 -8.20 -34.05 -10.60
C ASN A 266 -9.12 -33.11 -9.81
N ASP A 267 -8.76 -31.83 -9.79
CA ASP A 267 -9.63 -30.72 -9.35
C ASP A 267 -10.46 -30.21 -10.54
N HIS A 268 -11.40 -29.27 -10.33
CA HIS A 268 -12.23 -28.63 -11.36
C HIS A 268 -11.44 -28.10 -12.58
N ASP A 269 -10.17 -27.73 -12.39
CA ASP A 269 -9.23 -27.39 -13.46
C ASP A 269 -8.02 -28.37 -13.47
N PRO A 270 -8.06 -29.42 -14.31
CA PRO A 270 -6.96 -30.38 -14.45
C PRO A 270 -5.66 -29.74 -14.93
N TYR A 271 -5.73 -28.65 -15.71
CA TYR A 271 -4.56 -27.97 -16.25
C TYR A 271 -3.83 -27.18 -15.16
N ALA A 272 -4.59 -26.44 -14.33
CA ALA A 272 -4.03 -25.74 -13.18
C ALA A 272 -3.43 -26.73 -12.16
N MET A 273 -4.10 -27.86 -11.92
CA MET A 273 -3.59 -28.88 -11.01
C MET A 273 -2.28 -29.53 -11.52
N HIS A 274 -2.20 -29.84 -12.81
CA HIS A 274 -0.98 -30.38 -13.42
C HIS A 274 0.17 -29.37 -13.35
N LYS A 275 -0.10 -28.08 -13.57
CA LYS A 275 0.90 -27.00 -13.45
C LYS A 275 1.41 -26.89 -12.01
N LEU A 276 0.54 -26.99 -11.01
CA LEU A 276 0.92 -27.00 -9.59
C LEU A 276 1.74 -28.25 -9.26
N GLN A 277 1.33 -29.44 -9.71
CA GLN A 277 2.11 -30.67 -9.50
C GLN A 277 3.51 -30.58 -10.10
N MET A 278 3.66 -29.97 -11.28
CA MET A 278 4.96 -29.68 -11.89
C MET A 278 5.80 -28.70 -11.08
N GLN A 279 5.18 -27.67 -10.49
CA GLN A 279 5.87 -26.70 -9.62
C GLN A 279 6.40 -27.32 -8.33
N TRP A 280 5.74 -28.37 -7.82
CA TRP A 280 6.17 -29.12 -6.65
C TRP A 280 7.02 -30.37 -6.97
N ASN A 281 7.37 -30.58 -8.24
CA ASN A 281 8.14 -31.75 -8.65
C ASN A 281 9.56 -31.68 -8.10
N HIS A 282 9.95 -32.67 -7.30
CA HIS A 282 11.24 -32.75 -6.63
C HIS A 282 12.42 -32.71 -7.61
N SER A 283 12.24 -33.20 -8.84
CA SER A 283 13.27 -33.17 -9.88
C SER A 283 13.59 -31.76 -10.37
N LEU A 284 12.62 -30.85 -10.37
CA LEU A 284 12.80 -29.45 -10.79
C LEU A 284 13.70 -28.71 -9.80
N PHE A 285 13.49 -28.89 -8.49
CA PHE A 285 14.36 -28.34 -7.46
C PHE A 285 15.77 -28.93 -7.49
N ILE A 286 15.93 -30.22 -7.82
CA ILE A 286 17.26 -30.83 -8.02
C ILE A 286 17.95 -30.22 -9.24
N GLN A 287 17.22 -29.99 -10.33
CA GLN A 287 17.77 -29.45 -11.57
C GLN A 287 18.17 -27.97 -11.42
N GLU A 288 17.33 -27.16 -10.77
CA GLU A 288 17.64 -25.77 -10.42
C GLU A 288 18.79 -25.67 -9.43
N ARG A 289 18.83 -26.54 -8.40
CA ARG A 289 19.96 -26.61 -7.47
C ARG A 289 21.25 -27.03 -8.18
N MET A 290 21.20 -27.99 -9.10
CA MET A 290 22.38 -28.38 -9.88
C MET A 290 22.83 -27.27 -10.83
N GLN A 291 21.91 -26.52 -11.44
CA GLN A 291 22.26 -25.36 -12.27
C GLN A 291 22.85 -24.22 -11.44
N ALA A 292 22.29 -23.93 -10.27
CA ALA A 292 22.84 -22.95 -9.33
C ALA A 292 24.25 -23.36 -8.87
N LEU A 293 24.45 -24.63 -8.49
CA LEU A 293 25.76 -25.14 -8.09
C LEU A 293 26.79 -25.11 -9.23
N ARG A 294 26.37 -25.40 -10.48
CA ARG A 294 27.24 -25.24 -11.66
C ARG A 294 27.61 -23.78 -11.91
N HIS A 295 26.66 -22.87 -11.73
CA HIS A 295 26.88 -21.43 -11.86
C HIS A 295 27.87 -20.93 -10.80
N PHE A 296 27.68 -21.30 -9.53
CA PHE A 296 28.63 -20.98 -8.44
C PHE A 296 30.03 -21.55 -8.68
N ARG A 297 30.13 -22.78 -9.19
CA ARG A 297 31.43 -23.41 -9.51
C ARG A 297 32.14 -22.71 -10.67
N ASN A 298 31.40 -22.19 -11.64
CA ASN A 298 31.98 -21.45 -12.76
C ASN A 298 32.43 -20.03 -12.34
N VAL A 299 31.75 -19.42 -11.37
CA VAL A 299 32.14 -18.12 -10.79
C VAL A 299 33.34 -18.25 -9.85
N ALA A 300 33.52 -19.38 -9.17
CA ALA A 300 34.65 -19.62 -8.26
C ALA A 300 35.96 -20.03 -8.97
N ASN A 301 35.92 -20.31 -10.28
CA ASN A 301 37.08 -20.69 -11.10
C ASN A 301 37.56 -19.55 -12.02
N VAL A 302 37.11 -18.31 -11.77
CA VAL A 302 37.60 -17.06 -12.37
C VAL A 302 38.21 -16.22 -11.26
#